data_AF-A0AAW7AM28-F1
#
_entry.id   AF-A0AAW7AM28-F1
#
_cell.length_a   1.000
_cell.length_b   1.000
_cell.length_c   1.000
_cell.angle_alpha   90.00
_cell.angle_beta   90.00
_cell.angle_gamma   90.00
#
_symmetry.space_group_name_H-M   'P 1'
#
loop_
_entity.id
_entity.type
_entity.pdbx_description
1 polymer ?
#
loop_
_entity_poly.entity_id
_entity_poly.type
_entity_poly.pdbx_seq_one_letter_code
_entity_poly.pdbx_strand_id
1 'polypeptide(L)'
;MLNLTDSSYYKRAFNFFIFATVILVITIVLAYFFSPSIETIKQAGEKSPDRVSGTEGLEKVWGFIVSNAFSVTYQAVILSIIPIPYLYSIHLLATAIIPGLMLGFIVNFDTYKGFIGIISYIPHYILEVGGHCLVLSGLYMINKCIRRKITNIFRKEKKVDISFRNVVLNFCKVFVCIALPVFIIAAFTETYIADFLFKLMT
;
A
#
# COMPACT_ATOMS: atom_id res chain seq x y z
N MET A 1 -8.23 3.28 -22.41
CA MET A 1 -8.24 4.00 -21.11
C MET A 1 -9.57 3.72 -20.43
N LEU A 2 -9.59 3.22 -19.19
CA LEU A 2 -10.86 3.02 -18.47
C LEU A 2 -11.62 4.35 -18.41
N ASN A 3 -12.88 4.36 -18.84
CA ASN A 3 -13.71 5.55 -18.79
C ASN A 3 -14.14 5.80 -17.34
N LEU A 4 -13.31 6.56 -16.62
CA LEU A 4 -13.54 7.00 -15.25
C LEU A 4 -14.21 8.36 -15.28
N THR A 5 -15.27 8.53 -14.48
CA THR A 5 -15.91 9.84 -14.33
C THR A 5 -15.07 10.82 -13.50
N ASP A 6 -14.01 10.34 -12.86
CA ASP A 6 -13.09 11.11 -12.03
C ASP A 6 -11.73 11.27 -12.72
N SER A 7 -11.53 12.42 -13.35
CA SER A 7 -10.29 12.76 -14.08
C SER A 7 -9.06 12.89 -13.16
N SER A 8 -9.26 13.11 -11.87
CA SER A 8 -8.17 13.30 -10.90
C SER A 8 -7.74 12.01 -10.21
N TYR A 9 -8.32 10.86 -10.60
CA TYR A 9 -8.10 9.58 -9.92
C TYR A 9 -6.61 9.20 -9.86
N TYR A 10 -5.94 9.17 -11.01
CA TYR A 10 -4.52 8.80 -11.09
C TYR A 10 -3.61 9.83 -10.46
N LYS A 11 -3.91 11.13 -10.60
CA LYS A 11 -3.15 12.20 -9.95
C LYS A 11 -3.16 12.06 -8.42
N ARG A 12 -4.32 11.74 -7.83
CA ARG A 12 -4.42 11.48 -6.39
C ARG A 12 -3.66 10.22 -5.98
N ALA A 13 -3.76 9.13 -6.75
CA ALA A 13 -3.00 7.92 -6.49
C ALA A 13 -1.49 8.21 -6.49
N PHE A 14 -1.01 8.97 -7.49
CA PHE A 14 0.39 9.38 -7.57
C PHE A 14 0.84 10.24 -6.38
N ASN A 15 -0.01 11.14 -5.88
CA ASN A 15 0.29 11.91 -4.67
C ASN A 15 0.41 11.01 -3.43
N PHE A 16 -0.46 10.01 -3.27
CA PHE A 16 -0.33 9.01 -2.21
C PHE A 16 0.97 8.22 -2.35
N PHE A 17 1.37 7.89 -3.57
CA PHE A 17 2.61 7.17 -3.85
C PHE A 17 3.82 8.00 -3.42
N ILE A 18 3.91 9.26 -3.84
CA ILE A 18 4.98 10.18 -3.40
C ILE A 18 5.03 10.26 -1.87
N PHE A 19 3.87 10.42 -1.23
CA PHE A 19 3.79 10.48 0.22
C PHE A 19 4.32 9.20 0.90
N ALA A 20 3.93 8.03 0.41
CA ALA A 20 4.43 6.74 0.90
C ALA A 20 5.95 6.61 0.70
N THR A 21 6.47 7.03 -0.44
CA THR A 21 7.91 6.98 -0.74
C THR A 21 8.71 7.91 0.16
N VAL A 22 8.21 9.12 0.44
CA VAL A 22 8.84 10.03 1.41
C VAL A 22 8.90 9.38 2.80
N ILE A 23 7.82 8.75 3.25
CA ILE A 23 7.80 8.03 4.54
C ILE A 23 8.81 6.88 4.54
N LEU A 24 8.85 6.07 3.48
CA LEU A 24 9.80 4.96 3.35
C LEU A 24 11.24 5.48 3.50
N VAL A 25 11.61 6.50 2.73
CA VAL A 25 12.96 7.08 2.75
C VAL A 25 13.31 7.65 4.12
N ILE A 26 12.40 8.42 4.73
CA ILE A 26 12.61 8.94 6.09
C ILE A 26 12.83 7.79 7.07
N THR A 27 12.03 6.73 6.97
CA THR A 27 12.13 5.58 7.88
C THR A 27 13.44 4.82 7.69
N ILE A 28 13.91 4.63 6.46
CA ILE A 28 15.22 4.04 6.17
C ILE A 28 16.33 4.87 6.80
N VAL A 29 16.31 6.20 6.62
CA VAL A 29 17.32 7.10 7.18
C VAL A 29 17.32 7.04 8.70
N LEU A 30 16.14 7.10 9.34
CA LEU A 30 16.03 7.00 10.79
C LEU A 30 16.54 5.64 11.29
N ALA A 31 16.12 4.53 10.67
CA ALA A 31 16.59 3.20 11.07
C ALA A 31 18.09 3.01 10.87
N TYR A 32 18.67 3.63 9.84
CA TYR A 32 20.11 3.63 9.62
C TYR A 32 20.89 4.33 10.75
N PHE A 33 20.41 5.47 11.25
CA PHE A 33 21.11 6.22 12.31
C PHE A 33 20.81 5.73 13.72
N PHE A 34 19.59 5.27 13.98
CA PHE A 34 19.16 4.84 15.31
C PHE A 34 19.35 3.35 15.58
N SER A 35 19.69 2.55 14.55
CA SER A 35 20.00 1.12 14.65
C SER A 35 19.00 0.35 15.54
N PRO A 36 17.73 0.18 15.12
CA PRO A 36 16.74 -0.53 15.92
C PRO A 36 17.23 -1.93 16.29
N SER A 37 16.86 -2.43 17.46
CA SER A 37 17.29 -3.77 17.90
C SER A 37 16.70 -4.86 16.99
N ILE A 38 17.38 -6.01 16.90
CA ILE A 38 16.89 -7.18 16.16
C ILE A 38 15.50 -7.59 16.64
N GLU A 39 15.23 -7.47 17.95
CA GLU A 39 13.92 -7.74 18.55
C GLU A 39 12.84 -6.78 18.03
N THR A 40 13.17 -5.49 17.87
CA THR A 40 12.26 -4.50 17.29
C THR A 40 11.92 -4.85 15.84
N ILE A 41 12.91 -5.30 15.07
CA ILE A 41 12.71 -5.74 13.68
C ILE A 41 11.86 -7.01 13.60
N LYS A 42 12.12 -7.99 14.47
CA LYS A 42 11.32 -9.23 14.55
C LYS A 42 9.87 -8.94 14.90
N GLN A 43 9.61 -8.12 15.92
CA GLN A 43 8.26 -7.72 16.30
C GLN A 43 7.53 -6.91 15.21
N ALA A 44 8.27 -6.12 14.43
CA ALA A 44 7.71 -5.41 13.28
C ALA A 44 7.34 -6.37 12.13
N GLY A 45 8.14 -7.42 11.91
CA GLY A 45 7.94 -8.44 10.87
C GLY A 45 6.92 -9.53 11.22
N GLU A 46 6.79 -9.90 12.50
CA GLU A 46 5.85 -10.92 13.03
C GLU A 46 4.36 -10.55 12.83
N LYS A 47 4.07 -9.29 12.46
CA LYS A 47 2.72 -8.89 12.05
C LYS A 47 2.36 -9.33 10.62
N SER A 48 3.29 -9.95 9.90
CA SER A 48 2.97 -10.64 8.65
C SER A 48 2.08 -11.85 8.96
N PRO A 49 0.99 -12.08 8.20
CA PRO A 49 0.10 -13.19 8.49
C PRO A 49 0.86 -14.53 8.44
N ASP A 50 0.64 -15.40 9.44
CA ASP A 50 1.21 -16.77 9.53
C ASP A 50 1.07 -17.61 8.24
N ARG A 51 0.14 -17.22 7.35
CA ARG A 51 -0.10 -17.84 6.04
C ARG A 51 1.03 -17.69 5.03
N VAL A 52 1.95 -16.73 5.23
CA VAL A 52 3.06 -16.47 4.29
C VAL A 52 4.39 -17.00 4.83
N SER A 53 4.52 -17.15 6.15
CA SER A 53 5.70 -17.73 6.78
C SER A 53 5.71 -19.26 6.60
N GLY A 54 6.66 -19.77 5.83
CA GLY A 54 6.87 -21.21 5.63
C GLY A 54 6.21 -21.82 4.39
N THR A 55 5.57 -21.01 3.54
CA THR A 55 5.03 -21.44 2.24
C THR A 55 5.98 -21.06 1.11
N GLU A 56 6.03 -21.89 0.06
CA GLU A 56 6.89 -21.69 -1.10
C GLU A 56 6.09 -21.66 -2.42
N GLY A 57 6.70 -21.08 -3.45
CA GLY A 57 6.13 -21.07 -4.81
C GLY A 57 4.74 -20.42 -4.89
N LEU A 58 3.80 -21.08 -5.59
CA LEU A 58 2.47 -20.53 -5.87
C LEU A 58 1.60 -20.35 -4.62
N GLU A 59 1.83 -21.13 -3.56
CA GLU A 59 1.12 -20.96 -2.30
C GLU A 59 1.49 -19.62 -1.64
N LYS A 60 2.78 -19.26 -1.67
CA LYS A 60 3.28 -17.96 -1.20
C LYS A 60 2.70 -16.81 -2.03
N VAL A 61 2.66 -16.96 -3.37
CA VAL A 61 2.03 -15.97 -4.28
C VAL A 61 0.55 -15.77 -3.93
N TRP A 62 -0.20 -16.85 -3.75
CA TRP A 62 -1.60 -16.77 -3.37
C TRP A 62 -1.79 -16.11 -2.00
N GLY A 63 -0.95 -16.44 -1.03
CA GLY A 63 -0.89 -15.80 0.28
C GLY A 63 -0.75 -14.28 0.17
N PHE A 64 0.20 -13.81 -0.64
CA PHE A 64 0.38 -12.37 -0.90
C PHE A 64 -0.81 -11.73 -1.61
N ILE A 65 -1.42 -12.40 -2.60
CA ILE A 65 -2.62 -11.87 -3.28
C ILE A 65 -3.76 -11.70 -2.26
N VAL A 66 -4.04 -12.72 -1.45
CA VAL A 66 -5.11 -12.66 -0.45
C VAL A 66 -4.84 -11.57 0.58
N SER A 67 -3.62 -11.49 1.10
CA SER A 67 -3.24 -10.49 2.10
C SER A 67 -3.33 -9.07 1.53
N ASN A 68 -2.57 -8.80 0.46
CA ASN A 68 -2.36 -7.44 -0.04
C ASN A 68 -3.54 -6.93 -0.88
N ALA A 69 -4.09 -7.76 -1.76
CA ALA A 69 -5.18 -7.33 -2.62
C ALA A 69 -6.53 -7.32 -1.90
N PHE A 70 -6.82 -8.34 -1.07
CA PHE A 70 -8.15 -8.52 -0.49
C PHE A 70 -8.21 -8.10 0.98
N SER A 71 -7.38 -8.66 1.87
CA SER A 71 -7.48 -8.39 3.31
C SER A 71 -7.22 -6.92 3.63
N VAL A 72 -6.13 -6.35 3.10
CA VAL A 72 -5.80 -4.93 3.31
C VAL A 72 -6.85 -4.01 2.67
N THR A 73 -7.28 -4.29 1.44
CA THR A 73 -8.32 -3.48 0.77
C THR A 73 -9.64 -3.53 1.53
N TYR A 74 -10.05 -4.70 2.02
CA TYR A 74 -11.28 -4.86 2.80
C TYR A 74 -11.25 -4.03 4.08
N GLN A 75 -10.15 -4.08 4.84
CA GLN A 75 -9.96 -3.24 6.03
C GLN A 75 -10.04 -1.75 5.67
N ALA A 76 -9.37 -1.35 4.59
CA ALA A 76 -9.37 0.04 4.13
C ALA A 76 -10.77 0.51 3.69
N VAL A 77 -11.56 -0.34 3.04
CA VAL A 77 -12.96 -0.07 2.68
C VAL A 77 -13.79 0.20 3.94
N ILE A 78 -13.70 -0.65 4.97
CA ILE A 78 -14.42 -0.44 6.24
C ILE A 78 -14.05 0.92 6.85
N LEU A 79 -12.75 1.21 6.96
CA LEU A 79 -12.27 2.48 7.51
C LEU A 79 -12.68 3.69 6.67
N SER A 80 -12.90 3.52 5.36
CA SER A 80 -13.31 4.62 4.47
C SER A 80 -14.75 5.06 4.69
N ILE A 81 -15.59 4.17 5.23
CA ILE A 81 -17.00 4.46 5.52
C ILE A 81 -17.12 5.36 6.76
N ILE A 82 -16.19 5.22 7.72
CA ILE A 82 -16.11 6.09 8.88
C ILE A 82 -15.79 7.51 8.39
N PRO A 83 -16.59 8.54 8.71
CA PRO A 83 -16.47 9.88 8.14
C PRO A 83 -15.28 10.71 8.68
N ILE A 84 -14.19 10.05 9.04
CA ILE A 84 -12.91 10.65 9.43
C ILE A 84 -12.01 10.70 8.19
N PRO A 85 -11.53 11.89 7.78
CA PRO A 85 -10.64 12.02 6.62
C PRO A 85 -9.39 11.16 6.78
N TYR A 86 -8.98 10.47 5.70
CA TYR A 86 -7.73 9.71 5.61
C TYR A 86 -7.54 8.56 6.61
N LEU A 87 -8.54 8.22 7.45
CA LEU A 87 -8.44 7.09 8.38
C LEU A 87 -8.11 5.77 7.67
N TYR A 88 -8.68 5.56 6.49
CA TYR A 88 -8.42 4.42 5.63
C TYR A 88 -6.99 4.33 5.07
N SER A 89 -6.17 5.37 5.23
CA SER A 89 -4.77 5.41 4.75
C SER A 89 -3.76 4.88 5.77
N ILE A 90 -4.19 4.45 6.96
CA ILE A 90 -3.28 3.92 8.00
C ILE A 90 -2.48 2.72 7.51
N HIS A 91 -3.10 1.81 6.74
CA HIS A 91 -2.39 0.63 6.21
C HIS A 91 -1.20 1.01 5.33
N LEU A 92 -1.30 2.09 4.54
CA LEU A 92 -0.21 2.57 3.70
C LEU A 92 0.99 3.02 4.52
N LEU A 93 0.77 3.57 5.72
CA LEU A 93 1.86 3.91 6.63
C LEU A 93 2.60 2.65 7.06
N ALA A 94 1.89 1.57 7.40
CA ALA A 94 2.51 0.30 7.78
C ALA A 94 3.32 -0.31 6.63
N THR A 95 2.78 -0.30 5.42
CA THR A 95 3.45 -0.78 4.19
C THR A 95 4.70 0.04 3.82
N ALA A 96 4.83 1.28 4.30
CA ALA A 96 6.04 2.10 4.11
C ALA A 96 7.03 1.98 5.29
N ILE A 97 6.53 2.01 6.52
CA ILE A 97 7.35 2.06 7.74
C ILE A 97 8.03 0.72 7.98
N ILE A 98 7.31 -0.41 7.92
CA ILE A 98 7.88 -1.72 8.27
C ILE A 98 9.03 -2.08 7.32
N PRO A 99 8.87 -2.02 5.98
CA PRO A 99 9.99 -2.27 5.07
C PRO A 99 11.12 -1.23 5.22
N GLY A 100 10.78 0.03 5.51
CA GLY A 100 11.77 1.08 5.75
C GLY A 100 12.66 0.80 6.96
N LEU A 101 12.07 0.33 8.07
CA LEU A 101 12.81 -0.09 9.25
C LEU A 101 13.74 -1.27 8.94
N MET A 102 13.22 -2.29 8.22
CA MET A 102 13.99 -3.48 7.84
C MET A 102 15.18 -3.13 6.94
N LEU A 103 14.95 -2.34 5.88
CA LEU A 103 16.00 -1.95 4.94
C LEU A 103 17.05 -1.05 5.60
N GLY A 104 16.63 -0.06 6.40
CA GLY A 104 17.56 0.80 7.12
C GLY A 104 18.41 0.04 8.13
N PHE A 105 17.83 -0.95 8.82
CA PHE A 105 18.56 -1.85 9.71
C PHE A 105 19.61 -2.68 8.95
N ILE A 106 19.24 -3.30 7.81
CA ILE A 106 20.18 -4.10 7.02
C ILE A 106 21.33 -3.23 6.49
N VAL A 107 21.05 -2.02 6.00
CA VAL A 107 22.10 -1.08 5.54
C VAL A 107 23.05 -0.69 6.67
N ASN A 108 22.54 -0.51 7.89
CA ASN A 108 23.35 -0.23 9.06
C ASN A 108 24.25 -1.43 9.45
N PHE A 109 23.73 -2.66 9.37
CA PHE A 109 24.45 -3.88 9.74
C PHE A 109 25.48 -4.33 8.69
N ASP A 110 25.09 -4.34 7.42
CA ASP A 110 25.92 -4.70 6.27
C ASP A 110 25.51 -3.82 5.09
N THR A 111 26.27 -2.75 4.86
CA THR A 111 25.93 -1.74 3.86
C THR A 111 25.82 -2.31 2.45
N TYR A 112 26.68 -3.28 2.09
CA TYR A 112 26.64 -3.91 0.77
C TYR A 112 25.34 -4.71 0.56
N LYS A 113 25.02 -5.60 1.51
CA LYS A 113 23.76 -6.38 1.47
C LYS A 113 22.54 -5.49 1.59
N GLY A 114 22.62 -4.41 2.34
CA GLY A 114 21.54 -3.44 2.50
C GLY A 114 21.20 -2.73 1.19
N PHE A 115 22.19 -2.24 0.44
CA PHE A 115 21.95 -1.63 -0.87
C PHE A 115 21.41 -2.62 -1.89
N ILE A 116 21.91 -3.86 -1.90
CA ILE A 116 21.33 -4.94 -2.72
C ILE A 116 19.86 -5.16 -2.35
N GLY A 117 19.56 -5.26 -1.06
CA GLY A 117 18.19 -5.41 -0.56
C GLY A 117 17.27 -4.28 -1.03
N ILE A 118 17.73 -3.03 -0.97
CA ILE A 118 16.98 -1.87 -1.48
C ILE A 118 16.70 -2.03 -2.98
N ILE A 119 17.72 -2.31 -3.79
CA ILE A 119 17.58 -2.43 -5.24
C ILE A 119 16.61 -3.57 -5.60
N SER A 120 16.75 -4.72 -4.96
CA SER A 120 15.90 -5.90 -5.17
C SER A 120 14.44 -5.65 -4.73
N TYR A 121 14.21 -4.76 -3.75
CA TYR A 121 12.88 -4.42 -3.25
C TYR A 121 12.12 -3.43 -4.15
N ILE A 122 12.82 -2.58 -4.94
CA ILE A 122 12.19 -1.54 -5.78
C ILE A 122 11.08 -2.08 -6.69
N PRO A 123 11.28 -3.17 -7.47
CA PRO A 123 10.25 -3.66 -8.39
C PRO A 123 8.96 -4.05 -7.67
N HIS A 124 9.08 -4.76 -6.54
CA HIS A 124 7.94 -5.16 -5.73
C HIS A 124 7.25 -3.94 -5.10
N TYR A 125 8.03 -3.04 -4.50
CA TYR A 125 7.53 -1.82 -3.86
C TYR A 125 6.69 -0.96 -4.83
N ILE A 126 7.18 -0.71 -6.04
CA ILE A 126 6.49 0.12 -7.03
C ILE A 126 5.10 -0.48 -7.34
N LEU A 127 5.03 -1.81 -7.52
CA LEU A 127 3.80 -2.49 -7.87
C LEU A 127 2.84 -2.55 -6.68
N GLU A 128 3.29 -3.05 -5.53
CA GLU A 128 2.44 -3.23 -4.34
C GLU A 128 1.91 -1.87 -3.83
N VAL A 129 2.80 -0.92 -3.58
CA VAL A 129 2.43 0.41 -3.07
C VAL A 129 1.66 1.20 -4.13
N GLY A 130 2.00 1.05 -5.41
CA GLY A 130 1.22 1.60 -6.52
C GLY A 130 -0.23 1.08 -6.53
N GLY A 131 -0.42 -0.23 -6.35
CA GLY A 131 -1.73 -0.87 -6.22
C GLY A 131 -2.53 -0.31 -5.04
N HIS A 132 -1.93 -0.21 -3.86
CA HIS A 132 -2.57 0.41 -2.68
C HIS A 132 -2.93 1.88 -2.91
N CYS A 133 -2.08 2.66 -3.58
CA CYS A 133 -2.35 4.05 -3.88
C CYS A 133 -3.54 4.24 -4.84
N LEU A 134 -3.73 3.33 -5.80
CA LEU A 134 -4.92 3.30 -6.65
C LEU A 134 -6.17 3.06 -5.80
N VAL A 135 -6.15 2.04 -4.93
CA VAL A 135 -7.25 1.73 -3.99
C VAL A 135 -7.60 2.96 -3.16
N LEU A 136 -6.60 3.59 -2.51
CA LEU A 136 -6.78 4.78 -1.67
C LEU A 136 -7.39 5.97 -2.41
N SER A 137 -7.06 6.15 -3.69
CA SER A 137 -7.65 7.22 -4.51
C SER A 137 -9.16 7.05 -4.68
N GLY A 138 -9.64 5.82 -4.82
CA GLY A 138 -11.07 5.53 -4.84
C GLY A 138 -11.73 5.66 -3.47
N LEU A 139 -11.08 5.15 -2.42
CA LEU A 139 -11.56 5.26 -1.03
C LEU A 139 -11.67 6.72 -0.58
N TYR A 140 -10.76 7.59 -1.02
CA TYR A 140 -10.87 9.04 -0.82
C TYR A 140 -12.19 9.60 -1.33
N MET A 141 -12.63 9.20 -2.52
CA MET A 141 -13.89 9.67 -3.08
C MET A 141 -15.10 9.08 -2.36
N ILE A 142 -15.02 7.83 -1.90
CA ILE A 142 -16.07 7.19 -1.09
C ILE A 142 -16.22 7.96 0.23
N ASN A 143 -15.13 8.13 0.98
CA ASN A 143 -15.12 8.85 2.25
C ASN A 143 -15.59 10.31 2.07
N LYS A 144 -15.12 11.00 1.02
CA LYS A 144 -15.54 12.37 0.69
C LYS A 144 -17.03 12.46 0.37
N CYS A 145 -17.59 11.48 -0.35
CA CYS A 145 -19.02 11.41 -0.64
C CYS A 145 -19.84 11.27 0.66
N ILE A 146 -19.47 10.33 1.54
CA ILE A 146 -20.13 10.09 2.83
C ILE A 146 -20.05 11.33 3.72
N ARG A 147 -18.85 11.90 3.89
CA ARG A 147 -18.64 13.13 4.66
C ARG A 147 -19.44 14.30 4.12
N ARG A 148 -19.56 14.45 2.79
CA ARG A 148 -20.39 15.49 2.19
C ARG A 148 -21.86 15.29 2.51
N LYS A 149 -22.39 14.09 2.36
CA LYS A 149 -23.78 13.78 2.73
C LYS A 149 -24.06 14.12 4.19
N ILE A 150 -23.22 13.66 5.11
CA ILE A 150 -23.36 13.93 6.55
C ILE A 150 -23.26 15.43 6.84
N THR A 151 -22.21 16.11 6.36
CA THR A 151 -22.04 17.55 6.64
C THR A 151 -23.11 18.40 5.96
N ASN A 152 -23.65 17.98 4.81
CA ASN A 152 -24.74 18.66 4.14
C ASN A 152 -26.03 18.59 4.97
N ILE A 153 -26.26 17.59 5.83
CA ILE A 153 -27.43 17.58 6.75
C ILE A 153 -27.41 18.84 7.64
N PHE A 154 -26.23 19.21 8.15
CA PHE A 154 -26.08 20.30 9.12
C PHE A 154 -25.79 21.68 8.51
N ARG A 155 -25.47 21.78 7.21
CA ARG A 155 -25.17 23.07 6.55
C ARG A 155 -26.42 23.82 6.12
N LYS A 156 -26.40 25.16 6.29
CA LYS A 156 -27.37 26.09 5.70
C LYS A 156 -27.25 26.11 4.16
N GLU A 157 -26.03 26.26 3.65
CA GLU A 157 -25.72 26.17 2.21
C GLU A 157 -25.15 24.79 1.84
N LYS A 158 -25.87 24.04 1.01
CA LYS A 158 -25.51 22.68 0.63
C LYS A 158 -24.39 22.69 -0.41
N LYS A 159 -23.38 21.84 -0.23
CA LYS A 159 -22.35 21.61 -1.27
C LYS A 159 -22.89 20.65 -2.33
N VAL A 160 -22.39 20.78 -3.56
CA VAL A 160 -22.70 19.87 -4.67
C VAL A 160 -22.47 18.41 -4.25
N ASP A 161 -23.54 17.63 -4.39
CA ASP A 161 -23.56 16.22 -4.02
C ASP A 161 -22.75 15.39 -5.02
N ILE A 162 -22.03 14.41 -4.48
CA ILE A 162 -21.28 13.45 -5.28
C ILE A 162 -22.13 12.19 -5.38
N SER A 163 -22.37 11.69 -6.60
CA SER A 163 -23.09 10.45 -6.81
C SER A 163 -22.33 9.27 -6.21
N PHE A 164 -22.86 8.69 -5.13
CA PHE A 164 -22.27 7.54 -4.44
C PHE A 164 -22.13 6.34 -5.37
N ARG A 165 -23.15 6.05 -6.19
CA ARG A 165 -23.12 4.98 -7.19
C ARG A 165 -21.95 5.13 -8.16
N ASN A 166 -21.72 6.34 -8.68
CA ASN A 166 -20.64 6.57 -9.63
C ASN A 166 -19.26 6.40 -8.98
N VAL A 167 -19.12 6.85 -7.73
CA VAL A 167 -17.87 6.70 -6.97
C VAL A 167 -17.56 5.22 -6.71
N VAL A 168 -18.54 4.43 -6.26
CA VAL A 168 -18.37 2.99 -6.03
C VAL A 168 -18.08 2.26 -7.35
N LEU A 169 -18.78 2.57 -8.43
CA LEU A 169 -18.51 1.97 -9.74
C LEU A 169 -17.10 2.28 -10.25
N ASN A 170 -16.62 3.52 -10.09
CA ASN A 170 -15.23 3.86 -10.43
C ASN A 170 -14.23 3.07 -9.57
N PHE A 171 -14.48 2.97 -8.27
CA PHE A 171 -13.64 2.18 -7.36
C PHE A 171 -13.58 0.72 -7.80
N CYS A 172 -14.71 0.06 -8.02
CA CYS A 172 -14.75 -1.33 -8.45
C CYS A 172 -14.06 -1.55 -9.80
N LYS A 173 -14.29 -0.65 -10.77
CA LYS A 173 -13.63 -0.70 -12.09
C LYS A 173 -12.11 -0.62 -11.98
N VAL A 174 -11.59 0.33 -11.20
CA VAL A 174 -10.14 0.45 -11.02
C VAL A 174 -9.59 -0.73 -10.23
N PHE A 175 -10.28 -1.17 -9.19
CA PHE A 175 -9.85 -2.30 -8.37
C PHE A 175 -9.73 -3.57 -9.21
N VAL A 176 -10.77 -3.97 -9.92
CA VAL A 176 -10.80 -5.22 -10.69
C VAL A 176 -9.90 -5.14 -11.92
N CYS A 177 -9.93 -4.04 -12.67
CA CYS A 177 -9.24 -3.98 -13.97
C CYS A 177 -7.79 -3.49 -13.88
N ILE A 178 -7.36 -2.90 -12.77
CA ILE A 178 -6.03 -2.32 -12.63
C ILE A 178 -5.34 -2.78 -11.35
N ALA A 179 -5.90 -2.45 -10.17
CA ALA A 179 -5.21 -2.70 -8.91
C ALA A 179 -4.99 -4.20 -8.64
N LEU A 180 -6.00 -5.04 -8.89
CA LEU A 180 -5.90 -6.49 -8.71
C LEU A 180 -4.84 -7.12 -9.63
N PRO A 181 -4.83 -6.87 -10.96
CA PRO A 181 -3.72 -7.29 -11.81
C PRO A 181 -2.35 -6.82 -11.31
N VAL A 182 -2.24 -5.57 -10.85
CA VAL A 182 -1.00 -5.04 -10.28
C VAL A 182 -0.58 -5.80 -9.02
N PHE A 183 -1.50 -6.11 -8.11
CA PHE A 183 -1.20 -6.91 -6.92
C PHE A 183 -0.77 -8.33 -7.24
N ILE A 184 -1.35 -8.95 -8.27
CA ILE A 184 -0.94 -10.27 -8.75
C ILE A 184 0.52 -10.20 -9.21
N ILE A 185 0.86 -9.23 -10.07
CA ILE A 185 2.24 -9.06 -10.55
C ILE A 185 3.20 -8.75 -9.37
N ALA A 186 2.77 -7.95 -8.40
CA ALA A 186 3.55 -7.65 -7.20
C ALA A 186 3.87 -8.92 -6.38
N ALA A 187 2.90 -9.83 -6.23
CA ALA A 187 3.06 -11.09 -5.51
C ALA A 187 4.05 -12.05 -6.21
N PHE A 188 4.02 -12.11 -7.55
CA PHE A 188 5.03 -12.84 -8.32
C PHE A 188 6.41 -12.21 -8.19
N THR A 189 6.48 -10.89 -8.20
CA THR A 189 7.74 -10.15 -8.06
C THR A 189 8.36 -10.42 -6.69
N GLU A 190 7.57 -10.40 -5.62
CA GLU A 190 8.02 -10.71 -4.27
C GLU A 190 8.51 -12.16 -4.13
N THR A 191 7.78 -13.10 -4.73
CA THR A 191 8.07 -14.53 -4.55
C THR A 191 9.26 -15.00 -5.38
N TYR A 192 9.45 -14.46 -6.59
CA TYR A 192 10.44 -14.99 -7.53
C TYR A 192 11.52 -13.99 -7.91
N ILE A 193 11.17 -12.71 -8.10
CA ILE A 193 12.11 -11.72 -8.62
C ILE A 193 12.98 -11.16 -7.49
N ALA A 194 12.41 -10.88 -6.32
CA ALA A 194 13.18 -10.39 -5.17
C ALA A 194 14.26 -11.40 -4.74
N ASP A 195 13.89 -12.67 -4.60
CA ASP A 195 14.82 -13.76 -4.27
C ASP A 195 15.87 -13.98 -5.38
N PHE A 196 15.49 -13.88 -6.65
CA PHE A 196 16.41 -13.98 -7.77
C PHE A 196 17.43 -12.84 -7.80
N LEU A 197 16.98 -11.59 -7.68
CA LEU A 197 17.85 -10.42 -7.68
C LEU A 197 18.80 -10.43 -6.48
N PHE A 198 18.31 -10.83 -5.31
CA PHE A 198 19.15 -10.98 -4.13
C PHE A 198 20.27 -12.01 -4.37
N LYS A 199 19.94 -13.23 -4.82
CA LYS A 199 20.93 -14.28 -5.13
C LYS A 199 21.88 -13.93 -6.27
N LEU A 200 21.46 -13.11 -7.23
CA LEU A 200 22.31 -12.69 -8.34
C LEU A 200 23.41 -11.72 -7.89
N MET A 201 23.15 -10.94 -6.84
CA MET A 201 24.03 -9.86 -6.38
C MET A 201 24.87 -10.22 -5.13
N THR A 202 24.59 -11.36 -4.51
CA THR A 202 25.33 -11.93 -3.36
C THR A 202 26.10 -13.18 -3.74
#